data_AF-A0A2V6YWS5-F1
#
_entry.id   AF-A0A2V6YWS5-F1
#
_cell.length_a   1.000
_cell.length_b   1.000
_cell.length_c   1.000
_cell.angle_alpha   90.00
_cell.angle_beta   90.00
_cell.angle_gamma   90.00
#
_symmetry.space_group_name_H-M   'P 1'
#
loop_
_entity.id
_entity.type
_entity.pdbx_description
1 polymer ?
#
loop_
_entity_poly.entity_id
_entity_poly.type
_entity_poly.pdbx_seq_one_letter_code
_entity_poly.pdbx_strand_id
1 'polypeptide(L)'
;MLIWTALGVQLAGLIVDLVWHVLHSDFEATTTEQMLVHLGTVHIPIYVGVLCVVLTTAWALIDQARRPPIGAAFPVAFVGAFISMAGEAWHVYMHLQLDTHGAPFAAGTSFVGLLIVATAMWTSGRRDRRRTPADVDQRRAA
;
A
#
# COMPACT_ATOMS: atom_id res chain seq x y z
N MET A 1 7.23 12.84 0.32
CA MET A 1 5.97 13.14 1.05
C MET A 1 4.77 12.42 0.44
N LEU A 2 4.60 12.42 -0.89
CA LEU A 2 3.45 11.80 -1.57
C LEU A 2 3.19 10.32 -1.22
N ILE A 3 4.24 9.50 -1.09
CA ILE A 3 4.08 8.07 -0.74
C ILE A 3 3.42 7.90 0.65
N TRP A 4 3.79 8.71 1.65
CA TRP A 4 3.16 8.63 2.98
C TRP A 4 1.70 9.06 2.96
N THR A 5 1.36 10.06 2.15
CA THR A 5 -0.04 10.46 1.93
C THR A 5 -0.82 9.32 1.27
N ALA A 6 -0.27 8.68 0.24
CA ALA A 6 -0.89 7.53 -0.43
C ALA A 6 -1.08 6.34 0.52
N LEU A 7 -0.08 6.02 1.34
CA LEU A 7 -0.19 5.01 2.40
C LEU A 7 -1.30 5.35 3.40
N GLY A 8 -1.43 6.63 3.77
CA GLY A 8 -2.50 7.11 4.63
C GLY A 8 -3.89 6.93 4.02
N VAL A 9 -4.04 7.22 2.72
CA VAL A 9 -5.31 6.99 1.99
C VAL A 9 -5.65 5.49 1.96
N GLN A 10 -4.68 4.63 1.63
CA GLN A 10 -4.91 3.18 1.62
C GLN A 10 -5.28 2.65 3.01
N LEU A 11 -4.58 3.11 4.05
CA LEU A 11 -4.89 2.73 5.44
C LEU A 11 -6.30 3.20 5.86
N ALA A 12 -6.69 4.42 5.48
CA ALA A 12 -8.03 4.92 5.74
C ALA A 12 -9.09 4.05 5.05
N GLY A 13 -8.85 3.61 3.82
CA GLY A 13 -9.72 2.66 3.13
C GLY A 13 -9.86 1.32 3.87
N LEU A 14 -8.75 0.76 4.35
CA LEU A 14 -8.77 -0.47 5.16
C LEU A 14 -9.56 -0.31 6.47
N ILE A 15 -9.45 0.86 7.11
CA ILE A 15 -10.22 1.16 8.33
C ILE A 15 -11.72 1.25 8.02
N VAL A 16 -12.09 1.93 6.93
CA VAL A 16 -13.49 2.04 6.50
C VAL A 16 -14.08 0.66 6.23
N ASP A 17 -13.35 -0.19 5.51
CA ASP A 17 -13.75 -1.56 5.20
C ASP A 17 -13.95 -2.41 6.46
N LEU A 18 -12.95 -2.41 7.37
CA LEU A 18 -13.03 -3.12 8.64
C LEU A 18 -14.22 -2.66 9.48
N VAL A 19 -14.40 -1.34 9.63
CA VAL A 19 -15.51 -0.78 10.40
C VAL A 19 -16.85 -1.15 9.77
N TRP A 20 -16.94 -1.10 8.44
CA TRP A 20 -18.15 -1.50 7.72
C TRP A 20 -18.51 -2.96 8.00
N HIS A 21 -17.54 -3.88 7.88
CA HIS A 21 -17.74 -5.31 8.14
C HIS A 21 -18.11 -5.62 9.60
N VAL A 22 -17.53 -4.89 10.56
CA VAL A 22 -17.91 -5.02 11.97
C VAL A 22 -19.34 -4.55 12.21
N LEU A 23 -19.79 -3.48 11.55
CA LEU A 23 -21.14 -2.95 11.70
C LEU A 23 -22.19 -3.76 10.93
N HIS A 24 -21.77 -4.52 9.91
CA HIS A 24 -22.65 -5.32 9.04
C HIS A 24 -22.18 -6.77 9.01
N SER A 25 -21.98 -7.38 10.18
CA SER A 25 -21.52 -8.77 10.29
C SER A 25 -22.44 -9.79 9.64
N ASP A 26 -23.72 -9.45 9.49
CA ASP A 26 -24.75 -10.30 8.89
C ASP A 26 -24.83 -10.13 7.36
N PHE A 27 -24.05 -9.21 6.78
CA PHE A 27 -24.01 -9.00 5.34
C PHE A 27 -23.18 -10.11 4.68
N GLU A 28 -23.86 -11.00 3.97
CA GLU A 28 -23.26 -11.96 3.06
C GLU A 28 -23.86 -11.74 1.66
N ALA A 29 -23.02 -11.34 0.70
CA ALA A 29 -23.47 -11.15 -0.67
C ALA A 29 -23.82 -12.52 -1.28
N THR A 30 -25.09 -12.71 -1.62
CA THR A 30 -25.59 -13.95 -2.24
C THR A 30 -25.56 -13.93 -3.77
N THR A 31 -25.33 -12.74 -4.36
CA THR A 31 -25.27 -12.55 -5.80
C THR A 31 -24.07 -11.70 -6.20
N THR A 32 -23.57 -11.91 -7.42
CA THR A 32 -22.49 -11.09 -7.99
C THR A 32 -22.87 -9.62 -8.09
N GLU A 33 -24.15 -9.29 -8.32
CA GLU A 33 -24.63 -7.90 -8.37
C GLU A 33 -24.50 -7.21 -7.00
N GLN A 34 -24.93 -7.88 -5.92
CA GLN A 34 -24.75 -7.39 -4.55
C GLN A 34 -23.27 -7.19 -4.23
N MET A 35 -22.44 -8.14 -4.65
CA MET A 35 -21.00 -8.06 -4.46
C MET A 35 -20.38 -6.88 -5.23
N LEU A 36 -20.78 -6.65 -6.48
CA LEU A 36 -20.32 -5.51 -7.27
C LEU A 36 -20.67 -4.17 -6.61
N VAL A 37 -21.88 -4.05 -6.05
CA VAL A 37 -22.28 -2.86 -5.28
C VAL A 37 -21.42 -2.72 -4.03
N HIS A 38 -21.15 -3.81 -3.29
CA HIS A 38 -20.28 -3.79 -2.13
C HIS A 38 -18.84 -3.36 -2.47
N LEU A 39 -18.24 -3.95 -3.50
CA LEU A 39 -16.91 -3.58 -4.01
C LEU A 39 -16.90 -2.11 -4.48
N GLY A 40 -17.96 -1.68 -5.16
CA GLY A 40 -18.14 -0.34 -5.70
C GLY A 40 -18.52 0.73 -4.67
N THR A 41 -18.65 0.39 -3.40
CA THR A 41 -18.99 1.36 -2.34
C THR A 41 -18.00 1.29 -1.19
N VAL A 42 -17.85 0.11 -0.59
CA VAL A 42 -17.04 -0.10 0.62
C VAL A 42 -15.55 -0.19 0.27
N HIS A 43 -15.21 -0.89 -0.82
CA HIS A 43 -13.81 -1.16 -1.16
C HIS A 43 -13.17 -0.08 -2.07
N ILE A 44 -13.95 0.80 -2.70
CA ILE A 44 -13.40 1.88 -3.56
C ILE A 44 -12.26 2.67 -2.88
N PRO A 45 -12.38 3.11 -1.62
CA PRO A 45 -11.30 3.80 -0.93
C PRO A 45 -9.98 3.01 -0.90
N ILE A 46 -10.05 1.68 -0.76
CA ILE A 46 -8.87 0.79 -0.79
C ILE A 46 -8.25 0.83 -2.18
N TYR A 47 -9.03 0.65 -3.25
CA TYR A 47 -8.53 0.65 -4.63
C TYR A 47 -7.86 1.96 -5.00
N VAL A 48 -8.46 3.09 -4.60
CA VAL A 48 -7.88 4.41 -4.79
C VAL A 48 -6.54 4.50 -4.05
N GLY A 49 -6.50 4.07 -2.78
CA GLY A 49 -5.26 4.06 -1.99
C GLY A 49 -4.14 3.24 -2.63
N VAL A 50 -4.44 2.00 -3.03
CA VAL A 50 -3.49 1.09 -3.69
C VAL A 50 -2.95 1.70 -4.98
N LEU A 51 -3.84 2.24 -5.81
CA LEU A 51 -3.45 2.90 -7.06
C LEU A 51 -2.55 4.11 -6.78
N CYS A 52 -2.89 4.94 -5.79
CA CYS A 52 -2.04 6.05 -5.37
C CYS A 52 -0.66 5.58 -4.89
N VAL A 53 -0.57 4.47 -4.14
CA VAL A 53 0.71 3.92 -3.67
C VAL A 53 1.55 3.41 -4.85
N VAL A 54 0.95 2.71 -5.80
CA VAL A 54 1.64 2.28 -7.04
C VAL A 54 2.16 3.48 -7.82
N LEU A 55 1.31 4.48 -8.09
CA LEU A 55 1.70 5.65 -8.88
C LEU A 55 2.79 6.47 -8.19
N THR A 56 2.68 6.69 -6.88
CA THR A 56 3.67 7.49 -6.14
C THR A 56 5.01 6.78 -5.97
N THR A 57 5.02 5.45 -5.80
CA THR A 57 6.25 4.65 -5.74
C THR A 57 6.89 4.51 -7.13
N ALA A 58 6.10 4.31 -8.19
CA ALA A 58 6.59 4.32 -9.57
C ALA A 58 7.23 5.66 -9.93
N TRP A 59 6.57 6.76 -9.59
CA TRP A 59 7.10 8.11 -9.82
C TRP A 59 8.43 8.33 -9.08
N ALA A 60 8.51 7.93 -7.81
CA ALA A 60 9.74 8.05 -7.02
C ALA A 60 10.87 7.19 -7.59
N LEU A 61 10.56 5.99 -8.07
CA LEU A 61 11.52 5.11 -8.74
C LEU A 61 12.06 5.75 -10.04
N ILE A 62 11.19 6.34 -10.86
CA ILE A 62 11.57 7.05 -12.09
C ILE A 62 12.43 8.28 -11.78
N ASP A 63 12.07 9.08 -10.77
CA ASP A 63 12.87 10.26 -10.39
C ASP A 63 14.26 9.87 -9.86
N GLN A 64 14.35 8.78 -9.09
CA GLN A 64 15.64 8.25 -8.64
C GLN A 64 16.49 7.73 -9.79
N ALA A 65 15.90 7.03 -10.77
CA ALA A 65 16.64 6.56 -11.94
C ALA A 65 17.28 7.71 -12.74
N ARG A 66 16.72 8.93 -12.64
CA ARG A 66 17.26 10.15 -13.25
C ARG A 66 18.36 10.84 -12.42
N ARG A 67 18.56 10.46 -11.15
CA ARG A 67 19.48 11.11 -10.20
C ARG A 67 20.33 10.08 -9.43
N PRO A 68 21.54 9.73 -9.91
CA PRO A 68 22.44 8.85 -9.16
C PRO A 68 22.94 9.53 -7.87
N PRO A 69 23.24 8.76 -6.81
CA PRO A 69 23.26 7.29 -6.73
C PRO A 69 21.89 6.64 -6.46
N ILE A 70 21.68 5.46 -7.04
CA ILE A 70 20.45 4.66 -6.89
C ILE A 70 20.50 3.90 -5.56
N GLY A 71 19.58 4.20 -4.64
CA GLY A 71 19.37 3.46 -3.40
C GLY A 71 18.22 2.45 -3.53
N ALA A 72 18.29 1.33 -2.81
CA ALA A 72 17.32 0.23 -2.94
C ALA A 72 15.89 0.54 -2.41
N ALA A 73 15.68 1.67 -1.73
CA ALA A 73 14.41 1.96 -1.06
C ALA A 73 13.22 2.08 -2.02
N PHE A 74 13.34 2.87 -3.11
CA PHE A 74 12.23 3.04 -4.06
C PHE A 74 11.96 1.80 -4.92
N PRO A 75 12.97 1.03 -5.38
CA PRO A 75 12.72 -0.26 -6.02
C PRO A 75 11.95 -1.23 -5.12
N VAL A 76 12.36 -1.38 -3.85
CA VAL A 76 11.67 -2.26 -2.89
C VAL A 76 10.25 -1.76 -2.59
N ALA A 77 10.08 -0.45 -2.43
CA ALA A 77 8.75 0.15 -2.24
C ALA A 77 7.84 -0.08 -3.46
N PHE A 78 8.35 0.02 -4.68
CA PHE A 78 7.57 -0.24 -5.89
C PHE A 78 7.16 -1.72 -6.00
N VAL A 79 8.07 -2.65 -5.68
CA VAL A 79 7.73 -4.09 -5.63
C VAL A 79 6.65 -4.36 -4.58
N GLY A 80 6.76 -3.78 -3.38
CA GLY A 80 5.72 -3.88 -2.35
C GLY A 80 4.38 -3.33 -2.82
N ALA A 81 4.36 -2.19 -3.51
CA ALA A 81 3.15 -1.61 -4.07
C ALA A 81 2.51 -2.52 -5.13
N PHE A 82 3.32 -3.15 -5.98
CA PHE A 82 2.85 -4.09 -7.00
C PHE A 82 2.28 -5.37 -6.38
N ILE A 83 2.92 -5.91 -5.33
CA ILE A 83 2.37 -7.03 -4.55
C ILE A 83 1.03 -6.62 -3.92
N SER A 84 0.93 -5.41 -3.38
CA SER A 84 -0.32 -4.91 -2.80
C SER A 84 -1.44 -4.88 -3.83
N MET A 85 -1.16 -4.30 -5.02
CA MET A 85 -2.10 -4.24 -6.14
C MET A 85 -2.52 -5.63 -6.64
N ALA A 86 -1.58 -6.57 -6.76
CA ALA A 86 -1.88 -7.94 -7.16
C ALA A 86 -2.77 -8.65 -6.12
N GLY A 87 -2.50 -8.42 -4.83
CA GLY A 87 -3.32 -8.94 -3.74
C GLY A 87 -4.75 -8.40 -3.77
N GLU A 88 -4.94 -7.11 -4.01
CA GLU A 88 -6.29 -6.53 -4.16
C GLU A 88 -7.02 -7.02 -5.41
N ALA A 89 -6.32 -7.14 -6.54
CA ALA A 89 -6.91 -7.69 -7.75
C ALA A 89 -7.37 -9.14 -7.54
N TRP A 90 -6.56 -9.94 -6.84
CA TRP A 90 -6.94 -11.29 -6.42
C TRP A 90 -8.12 -11.26 -5.45
N HIS A 91 -8.16 -10.31 -4.51
CA HIS A 91 -9.23 -10.15 -3.52
C HIS A 91 -10.58 -9.86 -4.19
N VAL A 92 -10.59 -8.91 -5.13
CA VAL A 92 -11.76 -8.62 -5.99
C VAL A 92 -12.20 -9.86 -6.74
N TYR A 93 -11.26 -10.60 -7.33
CA TYR A 93 -11.58 -11.82 -8.06
C TYR A 93 -12.24 -12.87 -7.16
N MET A 94 -11.71 -13.11 -5.95
CA MET A 94 -12.31 -14.05 -4.99
C MET A 94 -13.71 -13.62 -4.57
N HIS A 95 -13.91 -12.32 -4.31
CA HIS A 95 -15.23 -11.75 -4.00
C HIS A 95 -16.23 -11.97 -5.14
N LEU A 96 -15.84 -11.75 -6.39
CA LEU A 96 -16.71 -11.97 -7.55
C LEU A 96 -17.08 -13.45 -7.75
N GLN A 97 -16.24 -14.37 -7.28
CA GLN A 97 -16.52 -15.81 -7.23
C GLN A 97 -17.32 -16.23 -5.99
N LEU A 98 -17.66 -15.28 -5.11
CA LEU A 98 -18.29 -15.52 -3.81
C LEU A 98 -17.49 -16.49 -2.92
N ASP A 99 -16.15 -16.52 -3.07
CA ASP A 99 -15.26 -17.38 -2.29
C ASP A 99 -14.79 -16.68 -1.01
N THR A 100 -15.38 -17.11 0.11
CA THR A 100 -15.10 -16.61 1.46
C THR A 100 -13.83 -17.18 2.08
N HIS A 101 -13.28 -18.27 1.55
CA HIS A 101 -12.06 -18.89 2.06
C HIS A 101 -10.82 -18.26 1.43
N GLY A 102 -10.88 -17.97 0.13
CA GLY A 102 -9.76 -17.37 -0.60
C GLY A 102 -9.58 -15.86 -0.37
N ALA A 103 -10.68 -15.13 -0.13
CA ALA A 103 -10.65 -13.68 0.05
C ALA A 103 -9.72 -13.20 1.20
N PRO A 104 -9.70 -13.82 2.40
CA PRO A 104 -8.78 -13.42 3.47
C PRO A 104 -7.29 -13.56 3.11
N PHE A 105 -6.91 -14.60 2.36
CA PHE A 105 -5.53 -14.77 1.90
C PHE A 105 -5.13 -13.71 0.87
N ALA A 106 -6.08 -13.32 0.02
CA ALA A 106 -5.92 -12.22 -0.93
C ALA A 106 -5.63 -10.89 -0.23
N ALA A 107 -6.50 -10.53 0.72
CA ALA A 107 -6.37 -9.33 1.53
C ALA A 107 -5.05 -9.33 2.33
N GLY A 108 -4.68 -10.48 2.91
CA GLY A 108 -3.40 -10.66 3.58
C GLY A 108 -2.20 -10.40 2.66
N THR A 109 -2.25 -10.88 1.41
CA THR A 109 -1.21 -10.62 0.40
C THR A 109 -1.11 -9.14 0.09
N SER A 110 -2.26 -8.46 -0.06
CA SER A 110 -2.28 -7.02 -0.28
C SER A 110 -1.62 -6.26 0.87
N PHE A 111 -1.99 -6.61 2.10
CA PHE A 111 -1.49 -5.99 3.33
C PHE A 111 0.02 -6.21 3.50
N VAL A 112 0.54 -7.40 3.17
CA VAL A 112 1.99 -7.67 3.16
C VAL A 112 2.70 -6.73 2.19
N GLY A 113 2.16 -6.54 0.98
CA GLY A 113 2.68 -5.57 0.01
C GLY A 113 2.76 -4.16 0.60
N LEU A 114 1.68 -3.71 1.24
CA LEU A 114 1.61 -2.41 1.92
C LEU A 114 2.70 -2.25 3.01
N LEU A 115 2.90 -3.27 3.84
CA LEU A 115 3.92 -3.28 4.89
C LEU A 115 5.34 -3.21 4.32
N ILE A 116 5.60 -3.85 3.17
CA ILE A 116 6.88 -3.74 2.47
C ILE A 116 7.14 -2.28 2.07
N VAL A 117 6.15 -1.59 1.50
CA VAL A 117 6.27 -0.16 1.14
C VAL A 117 6.58 0.69 2.36
N ALA A 118 5.79 0.55 3.43
CA ALA A 118 5.96 1.33 4.65
C ALA A 118 7.35 1.12 5.27
N THR A 119 7.82 -0.14 5.32
CA THR A 119 9.13 -0.49 5.89
C THR A 119 10.29 0.03 5.05
N ALA A 120 10.19 -0.07 3.73
CA ALA A 120 11.21 0.46 2.81
C ALA A 120 11.35 1.98 2.97
N MET A 121 10.23 2.70 3.03
CA MET A 121 10.22 4.15 3.19
C MET A 121 10.71 4.60 4.56
N TRP A 122 10.31 3.89 5.61
CA TRP A 122 10.72 4.17 6.97
C TRP A 122 12.23 3.96 7.19
N THR A 123 12.78 2.86 6.67
CA THR A 123 14.21 2.57 6.77
C THR A 123 15.07 3.54 5.96
N SER A 124 14.59 4.02 4.81
CA SER A 124 15.25 5.09 4.04
C SER A 124 15.32 6.39 4.83
N GLY A 125 14.19 6.87 5.36
CA GLY A 125 14.15 8.11 6.13
C GLY A 125 15.02 8.07 7.40
N ARG A 126 15.12 6.90 8.04
CA ARG A 126 16.05 6.71 9.18
C ARG A 126 17.52 6.78 8.77
N ARG A 127 17.89 6.24 7.61
CA ARG A 127 19.27 6.30 7.10
C ARG A 127 19.68 7.74 6.78
N ASP A 128 18.79 8.49 6.12
CA ASP A 128 19.08 9.89 5.76
C ASP A 128 19.27 10.75 7.02
N ARG A 129 18.38 10.61 8.02
CA ARG A 129 18.50 11.31 9.31
C ARG A 129 19.75 10.96 10.11
N ARG A 130 20.34 9.76 9.93
CA ARG A 130 21.57 9.35 10.61
C ARG A 130 22.83 9.83 9.90
N ARG A 131 22.78 10.09 8.59
CA ARG A 131 23.90 10.64 7.82
C ARG A 131 24.10 12.13 8.09
N THR A 132 23.02 12.89 8.28
CA THR A 132 23.10 14.35 8.51
C THR A 132 23.93 14.74 9.74
N PRO A 133 23.78 14.11 10.93
CA PRO A 133 24.60 14.43 12.10
C PRO A 133 26.08 14.09 11.90
N ALA A 134 26.40 12.96 11.26
CA ALA A 134 27.78 12.54 11.02
C ALA A 134 28.55 13.52 10.11
N ASP A 135 27.89 14.04 9.07
CA ASP A 135 28.46 15.07 8.18
C ASP A 135 28.68 16.41 8.90
N VAL A 136 27.78 16.79 9.82
CA VAL A 136 27.88 18.05 10.59
C VAL A 136 29.04 17.99 11.59
N ASP A 137 29.20 16.86 12.30
CA ASP A 137 30.30 16.68 13.23
C ASP A 137 31.65 16.61 12.50
N GLN A 138 31.71 15.95 11.34
CA GLN A 138 32.92 15.89 10.52
C GLN A 138 33.34 17.27 9.99
N ARG A 139 32.38 18.13 9.61
CA ARG A 139 32.66 19.52 9.18
C ARG A 139 33.06 20.45 10.31
N ARG A 140 32.71 20.14 11.56
CA ARG A 140 33.15 20.92 12.74
C ARG A 140 34.53 20.51 13.25
N ALA A 141 34.98 19.31 12.91
CA ALA A 141 36.28 18.78 13.28
C ALA A 141 37.41 19.07 12.25
N ALA A 142 37.08 19.68 11.11
CA ALA A 142 38.00 20.12 10.07
C ALA A 142 38.15 21.64 10.08
#